data_AF-A0A2W1MZC7-F1
#
_entry.id   AF-A0A2W1MZC7-F1
#
_cell.length_a   1.000
_cell.length_b   1.000
_cell.length_c   1.000
_cell.angle_alpha   90.00
_cell.angle_beta   90.00
_cell.angle_gamma   90.00
#
_symmetry.space_group_name_H-M   'P 1'
#
loop_
_entity.id
_entity.type
_entity.pdbx_description
1 polymer ?
#
loop_
_entity_poly.entity_id
_entity_poly.type
_entity_poly.pdbx_seq_one_letter_code
_entity_poly.pdbx_strand_id
1 'polypeptide(L)'
;MHLNFNTMKINLYILICVSLFASCQKEIKIDQEKIKNKIVVNGIISTQLDTVWIGLTESRDLLYDKFYFPVAKNAKVELFEDGVPIGVLSFLNEQYFLAYKVIAGKTYKLEASYKDFTPITAQTTVPYPGTVESFTVSKNENQRIYAAISLKDNVQEDNFYGIQMFRKEISLDTFNQLGDSYQTYSCTNEFITTYPKPDVSVGNTCASEFLLKDTPFENSTYTFNLFADSYVYGIDNLQTEVIISLKSYNYDYYQYLISRYVYNNNFGNPFAEPVQVYNNIENGFGIFGASFTASDTIIID
;
A
#
# COMPACT_ATOMS: atom_id res chain seq x y z
N MET A 1 -20.64 -71.25 29.50
CA MET A 1 -20.14 -69.88 29.78
C MET A 1 -20.51 -69.02 28.57
N HIS A 2 -21.68 -68.39 28.59
CA HIS A 2 -22.16 -67.58 27.46
C HIS A 2 -21.51 -66.19 27.53
N LEU A 3 -20.59 -65.91 26.61
CA LEU A 3 -20.08 -64.56 26.37
C LEU A 3 -21.25 -63.70 25.86
N ASN A 4 -21.62 -62.68 26.64
CA ASN A 4 -22.71 -61.79 26.30
C ASN A 4 -22.20 -60.75 25.27
N PHE A 5 -22.44 -61.03 23.99
CA PHE A 5 -21.92 -60.23 22.87
C PHE A 5 -22.39 -58.77 22.89
N ASN A 6 -23.49 -58.45 23.58
CA ASN A 6 -23.99 -57.07 23.68
C ASN A 6 -23.16 -56.20 24.63
N THR A 7 -22.66 -56.76 25.75
CA THR A 7 -21.75 -56.03 26.65
C THR A 7 -20.35 -55.84 26.04
N MET A 8 -19.87 -56.79 25.22
CA MET A 8 -18.62 -56.61 24.46
C MET A 8 -18.73 -55.49 23.41
N LYS A 9 -19.87 -55.36 22.70
CA LYS A 9 -20.09 -54.28 21.74
C LYS A 9 -20.11 -52.91 22.41
N ILE A 10 -20.79 -52.78 23.55
CA ILE A 10 -20.83 -51.53 24.33
C ILE A 10 -19.42 -51.13 24.79
N ASN A 11 -18.64 -52.06 25.32
CA ASN A 11 -17.26 -51.78 25.73
C ASN A 11 -16.35 -51.40 24.56
N LEU A 12 -16.57 -51.99 23.37
CA LEU A 12 -15.85 -51.61 22.15
C LEU A 12 -16.21 -50.19 21.69
N TYR A 13 -17.50 -49.81 21.73
CA TYR A 13 -17.92 -48.45 21.40
C TYR A 13 -17.40 -47.41 22.39
N ILE A 14 -17.35 -47.74 23.69
CA ILE A 14 -16.76 -46.88 24.71
C ILE A 14 -15.25 -46.71 24.46
N LEU A 15 -14.53 -47.78 24.15
CA LEU A 15 -13.10 -47.73 23.86
C LEU A 15 -12.78 -46.91 22.59
N ILE A 16 -13.60 -47.06 21.54
CA ILE A 16 -13.50 -46.26 20.31
C ILE A 16 -13.80 -44.78 20.61
N CYS A 17 -14.87 -44.47 21.36
CA CYS A 17 -15.18 -43.10 21.76
C CYS A 17 -14.05 -42.45 22.57
N VAL A 18 -13.45 -43.16 23.54
CA VAL A 18 -12.33 -42.61 24.34
C VAL A 18 -11.09 -42.37 23.47
N SER A 19 -10.83 -43.21 22.47
CA SER A 19 -9.72 -43.00 21.53
C SER A 19 -9.92 -41.78 20.60
N LEU A 20 -11.17 -41.39 20.31
CA LEU A 20 -11.49 -40.20 19.52
C LEU A 20 -11.26 -38.88 20.28
N PHE A 21 -11.16 -38.93 21.62
CA PHE A 21 -10.84 -37.75 22.44
C PHE A 21 -9.36 -37.65 22.83
N ALA A 22 -8.51 -38.60 22.43
CA ALA A 22 -7.07 -38.52 22.57
C ALA A 22 -6.46 -37.62 21.48
N SER A 23 -6.90 -36.36 21.41
CA SER A 23 -6.26 -35.35 20.59
C SER A 23 -4.91 -35.02 21.23
N CYS A 24 -3.83 -35.43 20.57
CA CYS A 24 -2.49 -35.08 20.99
C CYS A 24 -2.30 -33.56 20.79
N GLN A 25 -2.58 -32.78 21.82
CA GLN A 25 -2.27 -31.35 21.83
C GLN A 25 -0.76 -31.20 21.90
N LYS A 26 -0.15 -30.86 20.77
CA LYS A 26 1.25 -30.45 20.75
C LYS A 26 1.31 -29.03 21.29
N GLU A 27 1.69 -28.88 22.56
CA GLU A 27 2.07 -27.58 23.10
C GLU A 27 3.29 -27.06 22.34
N ILE A 28 3.09 -26.05 21.50
CA ILE A 28 4.18 -25.27 20.93
C ILE A 28 4.69 -24.41 22.08
N LYS A 29 5.78 -24.84 22.74
CA LYS A 29 6.51 -23.99 23.68
C LYS A 29 7.11 -22.83 22.89
N ILE A 30 6.40 -21.70 22.87
CA ILE A 30 6.94 -20.45 22.37
C ILE A 30 7.98 -19.98 23.39
N ASP A 31 9.23 -20.02 22.97
CA ASP A 31 10.38 -19.57 23.74
C ASP A 31 10.27 -18.05 23.94
N GLN A 32 9.71 -17.61 25.07
CA GLN A 32 9.42 -16.20 25.35
C GLN A 32 10.68 -15.32 25.30
N GLU A 33 11.86 -15.89 25.51
CA GLU A 33 13.15 -15.21 25.40
C GLU A 33 13.50 -14.79 23.96
N LYS A 34 12.78 -15.29 22.93
CA LYS A 34 13.09 -15.03 21.52
C LYS A 34 12.26 -13.95 20.82
N ILE A 35 11.24 -13.38 21.45
CA ILE A 35 10.43 -12.33 20.82
C ILE A 35 10.81 -10.97 21.39
N LYS A 36 12.06 -10.54 21.14
CA LYS A 36 12.44 -9.15 21.39
C LYS A 36 11.73 -8.26 20.37
N ASN A 37 11.04 -7.22 20.83
CA ASN A 37 10.45 -6.21 19.96
C ASN A 37 11.51 -5.66 18.99
N LYS A 38 11.07 -5.32 17.78
CA LYS A 38 11.88 -4.69 16.74
C LYS A 38 11.39 -3.28 16.45
N ILE A 39 12.27 -2.46 15.87
CA ILE A 39 11.88 -1.16 15.34
C ILE A 39 11.06 -1.39 14.06
N VAL A 40 9.96 -0.65 13.93
CA VAL A 40 9.09 -0.63 12.76
C VAL A 40 9.24 0.74 12.09
N VAL A 41 9.52 0.73 10.78
CA VAL A 41 9.68 1.94 9.97
C VAL A 41 8.50 2.07 9.01
N ASN A 42 7.93 3.28 8.91
CA ASN A 42 7.04 3.67 7.84
C ASN A 42 7.57 4.96 7.21
N GLY A 43 8.29 4.83 6.10
CA GLY A 43 8.86 5.95 5.37
C GLY A 43 8.59 5.81 3.88
N ILE A 44 7.78 6.70 3.33
CA ILE A 44 7.57 6.80 1.88
C ILE A 44 8.09 8.18 1.46
N ILE A 45 9.17 8.19 0.67
CA ILE A 45 9.72 9.43 0.11
C ILE A 45 9.14 9.69 -1.28
N SER A 46 8.87 10.95 -1.58
CA SER A 46 8.26 11.35 -2.86
C SER A 46 8.81 12.68 -3.35
N THR A 47 9.00 12.80 -4.66
CA THR A 47 9.47 14.04 -5.31
C THR A 47 8.46 15.19 -5.24
N GLN A 48 7.20 14.92 -4.86
CA GLN A 48 6.18 15.96 -4.66
C GLN A 48 6.34 16.74 -3.36
N LEU A 49 7.01 16.17 -2.36
CA LEU A 49 7.21 16.80 -1.07
C LEU A 49 8.59 17.45 -1.01
N ASP A 50 8.68 18.57 -0.30
CA ASP A 50 9.93 19.25 0.04
C ASP A 50 10.53 18.75 1.37
N THR A 51 9.87 17.77 1.98
CA THR A 51 10.19 17.25 3.31
C THR A 51 10.08 15.73 3.31
N VAL A 52 11.10 15.07 3.87
CA VAL A 52 11.08 13.63 4.17
C VAL A 52 10.43 13.41 5.53
N TRP A 53 9.46 12.49 5.60
CA TRP A 53 8.79 12.08 6.83
C TRP A 53 8.96 10.57 7.07
N ILE A 54 9.33 10.21 8.29
CA ILE A 54 9.58 8.83 8.70
C ILE A 54 8.87 8.56 10.03
N GLY A 55 7.94 7.61 10.05
CA GLY A 55 7.36 7.07 11.27
C GLY A 55 8.24 5.95 11.83
N LEU A 56 8.58 6.02 13.13
CA LEU A 56 9.28 4.95 13.85
C LEU A 56 8.45 4.51 15.06
N THR A 57 8.11 3.21 15.11
CA THR A 57 7.39 2.60 16.23
C THR A 57 8.06 1.31 16.70
N GLU A 58 7.63 0.78 17.84
CA GLU A 58 8.04 -0.53 18.35
C GLU A 58 7.01 -1.59 17.91
N SER A 59 7.49 -2.76 17.47
CA SER A 59 6.61 -3.90 17.15
C SER A 59 5.90 -4.38 18.41
N ARG A 60 4.72 -4.99 18.25
CA ARG A 60 3.98 -5.58 19.37
C ARG A 60 4.41 -7.01 19.62
N ASP A 61 4.42 -7.39 20.90
CA ASP A 61 4.36 -8.79 21.33
C ASP A 61 2.92 -9.29 21.17
N LEU A 62 2.74 -10.56 20.81
CA LEU A 62 1.45 -11.24 20.73
C LEU A 62 0.71 -11.22 22.07
N LEU A 63 1.43 -11.10 23.19
CA LEU A 63 0.87 -11.04 24.55
C LEU A 63 0.56 -9.61 25.01
N TYR A 64 0.77 -8.60 24.18
CA TYR A 64 0.63 -7.20 24.57
C TYR A 64 -0.81 -6.67 24.40
N ASP A 65 -1.45 -6.36 25.53
CA ASP A 65 -2.86 -5.94 25.71
C ASP A 65 -3.18 -4.51 25.22
N LYS A 66 -2.26 -3.85 24.51
CA LYS A 66 -2.45 -2.49 24.00
C LYS A 66 -2.71 -2.48 22.50
N PHE A 67 -3.77 -1.79 22.09
CA PHE A 67 -4.18 -1.64 20.68
C PHE A 67 -3.34 -0.62 19.87
N TYR A 68 -2.27 -0.05 20.44
CA TYR A 68 -1.41 0.92 19.76
C TYR A 68 0.06 0.47 19.72
N PHE A 69 0.80 0.94 18.71
CA PHE A 69 2.24 0.75 18.58
C PHE A 69 2.98 1.91 19.27
N PRO A 70 3.84 1.66 20.27
CA PRO A 70 4.60 2.73 20.92
C PRO A 70 5.51 3.46 19.93
N VAL A 71 5.47 4.80 19.92
CA VAL A 71 6.37 5.63 19.11
C VAL A 71 7.78 5.60 19.70
N ALA A 72 8.79 5.38 18.86
CA ALA A 72 10.19 5.37 19.28
C ALA A 72 10.73 6.81 19.44
N LYS A 73 10.35 7.48 20.52
CA LYS A 73 10.75 8.87 20.82
C LYS A 73 12.24 8.97 21.18
N ASN A 74 12.94 9.98 20.68
CA ASN A 74 14.39 10.19 20.88
C ASN A 74 15.29 9.14 20.19
N ALA A 75 14.83 8.53 19.11
CA ALA A 75 15.69 7.77 18.20
C ALA A 75 16.64 8.72 17.44
N LYS A 76 17.84 8.25 17.11
CA LYS A 76 18.71 8.91 16.15
C LYS A 76 18.36 8.35 14.77
N VAL A 77 17.89 9.21 13.86
CA VAL A 77 17.48 8.84 12.50
C VAL A 77 18.28 9.66 11.50
N GLU A 78 19.01 8.99 10.61
CA GLU A 78 19.94 9.61 9.65
C GLU A 78 19.56 9.24 8.22
N LEU A 79 19.64 10.23 7.32
CA LEU A 79 19.38 10.07 5.90
C LEU A 79 20.65 10.34 5.10
N PHE A 80 20.89 9.51 4.09
CA PHE A 80 22.02 9.61 3.15
C PHE A 80 21.50 9.63 1.72
N GLU A 81 22.18 10.36 0.83
CA GLU A 81 21.95 10.35 -0.63
C GLU A 81 23.22 9.84 -1.31
N ASP A 82 23.10 8.76 -2.10
CA ASP A 82 24.22 8.11 -2.79
C ASP A 82 25.44 7.84 -1.87
N GLY A 83 25.17 7.50 -0.61
CA GLY A 83 26.18 7.23 0.42
C GLY A 83 26.73 8.46 1.16
N VAL A 84 26.34 9.68 0.75
CA VAL A 84 26.74 10.93 1.42
C VAL A 84 25.69 11.29 2.49
N PRO A 85 26.11 11.60 3.75
CA PRO A 85 25.17 12.01 4.79
C PRO A 85 24.48 13.33 4.42
N ILE A 86 23.14 13.35 4.46
CA ILE A 86 22.32 14.54 4.28
C ILE A 86 22.10 15.22 5.64
N GLY A 87 21.72 14.45 6.66
CA GLY A 87 21.48 14.97 7.99
C GLY A 87 20.71 14.02 8.92
N VAL A 88 20.55 14.47 10.15
CA VAL A 88 19.74 13.80 11.19
C VAL A 88 18.33 14.38 11.17
N LEU A 89 17.30 13.52 11.14
CA LEU A 89 15.90 13.95 11.16
C LEU A 89 15.51 14.45 12.55
N SER A 90 14.68 15.49 12.57
CA SER A 90 14.10 16.08 13.79
C SER A 90 12.76 15.44 14.14
N PHE A 91 12.44 15.32 15.41
CA PHE A 91 11.17 14.72 15.86
C PHE A 91 10.05 15.78 15.97
N LEU A 92 8.92 15.56 15.30
CA LEU A 92 7.73 16.41 15.35
C LEU A 92 6.47 15.57 15.11
N ASN A 93 5.42 15.78 15.93
CA ASN A 93 4.11 15.15 15.77
C ASN A 93 4.17 13.62 15.59
N GLU A 94 4.90 12.94 16.47
CA GLU A 94 5.05 11.47 16.47
C GLU A 94 5.83 10.88 15.28
N GLN A 95 6.44 11.74 14.45
CA GLN A 95 7.25 11.35 13.30
C GLN A 95 8.61 12.06 13.31
N TYR A 96 9.52 11.56 12.50
CA TYR A 96 10.81 12.18 12.22
C TYR A 96 10.75 12.86 10.86
N PHE A 97 11.30 14.07 10.74
CA PHE A 97 11.29 14.82 9.50
C PHE A 97 12.62 15.50 9.20
N LEU A 98 12.88 15.74 7.91
CA LEU A 98 13.97 16.55 7.42
C LEU A 98 13.50 17.34 6.20
N ALA A 99 13.65 18.66 6.24
CA ALA A 99 13.36 19.53 5.10
C ALA A 99 14.40 19.24 3.99
N TYR A 100 14.03 18.33 3.09
CA TYR A 100 14.86 17.85 2.00
C TYR A 100 13.97 17.31 0.89
N LYS A 101 14.18 17.81 -0.33
CA LYS A 101 13.48 17.35 -1.53
C LYS A 101 14.28 16.27 -2.23
N VAL A 102 13.71 15.07 -2.30
CA VAL A 102 14.35 13.92 -2.97
C VAL A 102 14.33 14.07 -4.48
N ILE A 103 15.29 13.45 -5.16
CA ILE A 103 15.54 13.61 -6.60
C ILE A 103 15.38 12.25 -7.30
N ALA A 104 14.76 12.26 -8.48
CA ALA A 104 14.63 11.06 -9.32
C ALA A 104 16.00 10.45 -9.68
N GLY A 105 16.09 9.13 -9.68
CA GLY A 105 17.32 8.37 -9.95
C GLY A 105 18.32 8.32 -8.81
N LYS A 106 18.13 9.10 -7.74
CA LYS A 106 18.99 9.08 -6.55
C LYS A 106 18.59 7.99 -5.58
N THR A 107 19.60 7.45 -4.90
CA THR A 107 19.41 6.39 -3.90
C THR A 107 19.54 6.95 -2.49
N TYR A 108 18.54 6.68 -1.67
CA TYR A 108 18.46 7.15 -0.29
C TYR A 108 18.62 5.98 0.65
N LYS A 109 19.45 6.16 1.68
CA LYS A 109 19.62 5.20 2.77
C LYS A 109 19.12 5.82 4.07
N LEU A 110 18.34 5.05 4.82
CA LEU A 110 17.88 5.37 6.15
C LEU A 110 18.66 4.52 7.15
N GLU A 111 19.17 5.14 8.20
CA GLU A 111 19.71 4.45 9.38
C GLU A 111 19.00 4.97 10.63
N ALA A 112 18.62 4.06 11.53
CA ALA A 112 18.04 4.49 12.80
C ALA A 112 18.48 3.61 13.98
N SER A 113 18.68 4.27 15.12
CA SER A 113 19.01 3.62 16.39
C SER A 113 18.15 4.16 17.53
N TYR A 114 17.74 3.28 18.44
CA TYR A 114 16.82 3.62 19.51
C TYR A 114 16.98 2.67 20.71
N LYS A 115 17.30 3.23 21.89
CA LYS A 115 17.53 2.48 23.14
C LYS A 115 18.49 1.29 22.90
N ASP A 116 18.14 0.11 23.41
CA ASP A 116 18.90 -1.14 23.30
C ASP A 116 18.40 -2.04 22.15
N PHE A 117 17.62 -1.49 21.21
CA PHE A 117 17.22 -2.20 20.00
C PHE A 117 18.40 -2.31 19.04
N THR A 118 18.44 -3.38 18.26
CA THR A 118 19.39 -3.47 17.14
C THR A 118 19.11 -2.34 16.16
N PRO A 119 20.12 -1.55 15.74
CA PRO A 119 19.93 -0.51 14.73
C PRO A 119 19.39 -1.08 13.43
N ILE A 120 18.56 -0.28 12.75
CA ILE A 120 17.98 -0.65 11.46
C ILE A 120 18.66 0.09 10.33
N THR A 121 18.63 -0.51 9.15
CA THR A 121 18.95 0.19 7.90
C THR A 121 17.97 -0.20 6.81
N ALA A 122 17.73 0.72 5.89
CA ALA A 122 16.94 0.48 4.69
C ALA A 122 17.44 1.39 3.57
N GLN A 123 17.21 0.98 2.33
CA GLN A 123 17.64 1.73 1.16
C GLN A 123 16.55 1.68 0.09
N THR A 124 16.38 2.78 -0.64
CA THR A 124 15.42 2.88 -1.74
C THR A 124 15.93 3.85 -2.79
N THR A 125 15.56 3.64 -4.04
CA THR A 125 15.91 4.53 -5.17
C THR A 125 14.65 5.19 -5.68
N VAL A 126 14.66 6.52 -5.82
CA VAL A 126 13.51 7.23 -6.38
C VAL A 126 13.44 6.91 -7.88
N PRO A 127 12.31 6.38 -8.36
CA PRO A 127 12.18 6.01 -9.78
C PRO A 127 12.17 7.25 -10.67
N TYR A 128 12.52 7.07 -11.94
CA TYR A 128 12.26 8.08 -12.96
C TYR A 128 10.75 8.20 -13.25
N PRO A 129 10.28 9.38 -13.71
CA PRO A 129 8.90 9.53 -14.18
C PRO A 129 8.61 8.59 -15.36
N GLY A 130 7.40 8.04 -15.39
CA GLY A 130 6.86 7.40 -16.59
C GLY A 130 6.71 8.41 -17.73
N THR A 131 6.89 7.94 -18.96
CA THR A 131 6.70 8.79 -20.15
C THR A 131 5.24 8.74 -20.60
N VAL A 132 4.54 9.87 -20.53
CA VAL A 132 3.18 10.01 -21.06
C VAL A 132 3.28 10.49 -22.51
N GLU A 133 2.86 9.65 -23.47
CA GLU A 133 2.84 10.03 -24.90
C GLU A 133 1.59 10.81 -25.26
N SER A 134 0.45 10.44 -24.71
CA SER A 134 -0.80 11.15 -24.91
C SER A 134 -1.73 10.99 -23.74
N PHE A 135 -2.60 11.98 -23.59
CA PHE A 135 -3.62 12.00 -22.56
C PHE A 135 -4.88 12.65 -23.14
N THR A 136 -6.01 11.97 -23.00
CA THR A 136 -7.29 12.48 -23.47
C THR A 136 -8.34 12.32 -22.40
N VAL A 137 -9.20 13.34 -22.26
CA VAL A 137 -10.35 13.33 -21.37
C VAL A 137 -11.58 13.73 -22.17
N SER A 138 -12.68 13.02 -21.93
CA SER A 138 -13.98 13.33 -22.54
C SER A 138 -15.11 13.09 -21.54
N LYS A 139 -16.26 13.70 -21.80
CA LYS A 139 -17.46 13.60 -20.96
C LYS A 139 -18.65 13.25 -21.84
N ASN A 140 -19.47 12.30 -21.41
CA ASN A 140 -20.69 11.95 -22.14
C ASN A 140 -21.91 12.71 -21.62
N GLU A 141 -23.05 12.54 -22.31
CA GLU A 141 -24.33 13.19 -21.98
C GLU A 141 -24.81 12.89 -20.55
N ASN A 142 -24.47 11.69 -20.03
CA ASN A 142 -24.80 11.25 -18.67
C ASN A 142 -23.81 11.76 -17.61
N GLN A 143 -22.97 12.75 -17.94
CA GLN A 143 -21.97 13.31 -17.02
C GLN A 143 -20.93 12.26 -16.55
N ARG A 144 -20.71 11.19 -17.32
CA ARG A 144 -19.59 10.26 -17.07
C ARG A 144 -18.34 10.78 -17.75
N ILE A 145 -17.25 10.82 -17.00
CA ILE A 145 -15.92 11.19 -17.47
C ILE A 145 -15.22 9.92 -17.95
N TYR A 146 -14.58 10.01 -19.11
CA TYR A 146 -13.68 8.99 -19.65
C TYR A 146 -12.29 9.61 -19.80
N ALA A 147 -11.27 8.87 -19.40
CA ALA A 147 -9.88 9.26 -19.60
C ALA A 147 -9.08 8.12 -20.20
N ALA A 148 -8.14 8.47 -21.07
CA ALA A 148 -7.18 7.53 -21.64
C ALA A 148 -5.77 8.11 -21.49
N ILE A 149 -4.89 7.34 -20.87
CA ILE A 149 -3.48 7.72 -20.64
C ILE A 149 -2.61 6.73 -21.42
N SER A 150 -1.85 7.23 -22.39
CA SER A 150 -0.90 6.42 -23.15
C SER A 150 0.49 6.54 -22.54
N LEU A 151 0.97 5.43 -22.00
CA LEU A 151 2.28 5.29 -21.38
C LEU A 151 3.24 4.65 -22.34
N LYS A 152 4.43 5.24 -22.49
CA LYS A 152 5.56 4.61 -23.17
C LYS A 152 6.48 3.98 -22.16
N ASP A 153 6.75 2.70 -22.39
CA ASP A 153 7.66 1.91 -21.59
C ASP A 153 9.12 2.41 -21.66
N ASN A 154 9.84 2.37 -20.53
CA ASN A 154 11.28 2.59 -20.50
C ASN A 154 11.99 1.22 -20.47
N VAL A 155 12.39 0.77 -21.65
CA VAL A 155 12.97 -0.56 -21.93
C VAL A 155 14.24 -0.94 -21.16
N GLN A 156 14.80 -0.03 -20.36
CA GLN A 156 16.04 -0.26 -19.60
C GLN A 156 15.78 -0.82 -18.20
N GLU A 157 14.56 -0.80 -17.69
CA GLU A 157 14.23 -1.25 -16.34
C GLU A 157 12.75 -1.66 -16.21
N ASP A 158 12.44 -2.59 -15.30
CA ASP A 158 11.05 -2.87 -14.89
C ASP A 158 10.40 -1.60 -14.34
N ASN A 159 9.25 -1.20 -14.89
CA ASN A 159 8.50 -0.03 -14.46
C ASN A 159 7.21 -0.41 -13.71
N PHE A 160 6.96 0.33 -12.62
CA PHE A 160 5.81 0.15 -11.75
C PHE A 160 5.03 1.45 -11.67
N TYR A 161 3.76 1.40 -12.03
CA TYR A 161 2.93 2.59 -12.17
C TYR A 161 1.74 2.57 -11.20
N GLY A 162 1.33 3.76 -10.78
CA GLY A 162 0.07 4.04 -10.09
C GLY A 162 -0.74 5.04 -10.89
N ILE A 163 -1.98 4.72 -11.22
CA ILE A 163 -2.88 5.63 -11.95
C ILE A 163 -4.06 5.98 -11.05
N GLN A 164 -4.27 7.27 -10.85
CA GLN A 164 -5.35 7.81 -10.03
C GLN A 164 -6.14 8.86 -10.79
N MET A 165 -7.44 8.92 -10.50
CA MET A 165 -8.32 10.02 -10.89
C MET A 165 -8.89 10.62 -9.60
N PHE A 166 -8.74 11.93 -9.45
CA PHE A 166 -9.34 12.70 -8.36
C PHE A 166 -10.39 13.63 -8.92
N ARG A 167 -11.36 13.95 -8.07
CA ARG A 167 -12.35 14.98 -8.36
C ARG A 167 -12.12 16.15 -7.40
N LYS A 168 -11.94 17.33 -7.94
CA LYS A 168 -11.87 18.56 -7.15
C LYS A 168 -13.15 19.36 -7.39
N GLU A 169 -13.85 19.63 -6.31
CA GLU A 169 -15.12 20.34 -6.33
C GLU A 169 -14.88 21.78 -5.89
N ILE A 170 -15.28 22.74 -6.71
CA ILE A 170 -15.16 24.16 -6.42
C ILE A 170 -16.57 24.73 -6.30
N SER A 171 -16.92 25.15 -5.08
CA SER A 171 -18.17 25.88 -4.84
C SER A 171 -18.06 27.31 -5.36
N LEU A 172 -19.02 27.73 -6.18
CA LEU A 172 -19.06 29.07 -6.75
C LEU A 172 -19.87 30.08 -5.89
N ASP A 173 -20.47 29.63 -4.77
CA ASP A 173 -21.49 30.39 -4.04
C ASP A 173 -20.96 31.25 -2.87
N THR A 174 -19.65 31.32 -2.61
CA THR A 174 -19.10 32.19 -1.56
C THR A 174 -17.90 33.01 -2.02
N PHE A 175 -17.73 34.21 -1.46
CA PHE A 175 -16.62 35.17 -1.69
C PHE A 175 -15.20 34.58 -1.46
N ASN A 176 -15.09 33.30 -1.11
CA ASN A 176 -13.86 32.52 -1.09
C ASN A 176 -14.07 31.26 -1.95
N GLN A 177 -13.40 31.20 -3.12
CA GLN A 177 -13.29 29.98 -3.92
C GLN A 177 -12.41 28.97 -3.17
N LEU A 178 -12.98 28.26 -2.20
CA LEU A 178 -12.33 27.13 -1.54
C LEU A 178 -12.78 25.88 -2.29
N GLY A 179 -11.83 25.24 -2.98
CA GLY A 179 -12.05 23.96 -3.65
C GLY A 179 -11.57 22.82 -2.75
N ASP A 180 -12.44 21.87 -2.46
CA ASP A 180 -12.09 20.65 -1.75
C ASP A 180 -11.78 19.55 -2.77
N SER A 181 -10.65 18.86 -2.58
CA SER A 181 -10.28 17.70 -3.40
C SER A 181 -10.76 16.43 -2.73
N TYR A 182 -11.61 15.67 -3.42
CA TYR A 182 -12.08 14.36 -2.98
C TYR A 182 -11.45 13.27 -3.85
N GLN A 183 -10.85 12.27 -3.19
CA GLN A 183 -10.40 11.07 -3.90
C GLN A 183 -11.64 10.31 -4.39
N THR A 184 -11.78 10.21 -5.71
CA THR A 184 -12.88 9.47 -6.33
C THR A 184 -12.44 8.05 -6.67
N TYR A 185 -13.38 7.10 -6.63
CA TYR A 185 -13.14 5.81 -7.24
C TYR A 185 -13.27 5.97 -8.76
N SER A 186 -12.27 5.55 -9.49
CA SER A 186 -12.34 5.40 -10.94
C SER A 186 -12.45 3.94 -11.30
N CYS A 187 -13.10 3.66 -12.41
CA CYS A 187 -13.36 2.32 -12.88
C CYS A 187 -12.66 2.08 -14.23
N THR A 188 -12.35 0.83 -14.50
CA THR A 188 -11.77 0.39 -15.77
C THR A 188 -12.36 -0.95 -16.16
N ASN A 189 -12.37 -1.21 -17.47
CA ASN A 189 -12.72 -2.52 -18.04
C ASN A 189 -11.48 -3.28 -18.51
N GLU A 190 -10.29 -2.73 -18.25
CA GLU A 190 -9.03 -3.36 -18.64
C GLU A 190 -8.82 -4.66 -17.86
N PHE A 191 -8.48 -5.74 -18.57
CA PHE A 191 -8.18 -7.06 -18.00
C PHE A 191 -6.71 -7.25 -17.65
N ILE A 192 -5.91 -6.19 -17.72
CA ILE A 192 -4.50 -6.23 -17.39
C ILE A 192 -4.32 -6.55 -15.90
N THR A 193 -3.19 -7.16 -15.55
CA THR A 193 -2.77 -7.41 -14.17
C THR A 193 -2.59 -6.09 -13.41
N THR A 194 -3.71 -5.51 -12.99
CA THR A 194 -3.76 -4.35 -12.12
C THR A 194 -4.09 -4.81 -10.70
N TYR A 195 -3.54 -4.13 -9.70
CA TYR A 195 -4.08 -4.21 -8.34
C TYR A 195 -4.93 -2.98 -8.06
N PRO A 196 -6.16 -3.13 -7.53
CA PRO A 196 -6.85 -4.38 -7.20
C PRO A 196 -7.17 -5.26 -8.44
N LYS A 197 -7.16 -6.59 -8.27
CA LYS A 197 -7.49 -7.54 -9.35
C LYS A 197 -9.01 -7.51 -9.63
N PRO A 198 -9.43 -7.72 -10.89
CA PRO A 198 -10.84 -7.93 -11.19
C PRO A 198 -11.36 -9.13 -10.40
N ASP A 199 -12.46 -8.96 -9.66
CA ASP A 199 -13.18 -10.12 -9.12
C ASP A 199 -13.73 -10.92 -10.31
N VAL A 200 -13.64 -12.24 -10.26
CA VAL A 200 -13.62 -13.14 -11.44
C VAL A 200 -15.00 -13.31 -12.10
N SER A 201 -15.85 -12.29 -12.05
CA SER A 201 -17.17 -12.27 -12.64
C SER A 201 -17.39 -10.92 -13.32
N VAL A 202 -17.10 -10.88 -14.63
CA VAL A 202 -17.59 -9.93 -15.64
C VAL A 202 -18.07 -8.58 -15.06
N GLY A 203 -17.24 -7.55 -15.11
CA GLY A 203 -17.63 -6.21 -14.66
C GLY A 203 -16.48 -5.21 -14.65
N ASN A 204 -16.82 -3.97 -14.35
CA ASN A 204 -15.88 -2.87 -14.20
C ASN A 204 -15.07 -3.06 -12.90
N THR A 205 -13.75 -2.91 -12.94
CA THR A 205 -12.92 -2.86 -11.72
C THR A 205 -12.80 -1.42 -11.27
N CYS A 206 -13.20 -1.10 -10.04
CA CYS A 206 -13.12 0.26 -9.51
C CYS A 206 -12.11 0.35 -8.37
N ALA A 207 -11.26 1.37 -8.41
CA ALA A 207 -10.22 1.61 -7.42
C ALA A 207 -9.94 3.11 -7.26
N SER A 208 -9.44 3.48 -6.09
CA SER A 208 -8.92 4.82 -5.84
C SER A 208 -7.48 5.00 -6.38
N GLU A 209 -6.84 3.88 -6.75
CA GLU A 209 -5.58 3.79 -7.46
C GLU A 209 -5.47 2.43 -8.16
N PHE A 210 -5.07 2.43 -9.43
CA PHE A 210 -4.71 1.22 -10.16
C PHE A 210 -3.19 1.08 -10.18
N LEU A 211 -2.68 -0.07 -9.73
CA LEU A 211 -1.26 -0.39 -9.75
C LEU A 211 -0.94 -1.28 -10.95
N LEU A 212 -0.03 -0.86 -11.82
CA LEU A 212 0.35 -1.57 -13.05
C LEU A 212 1.83 -1.91 -13.04
N LYS A 213 2.18 -3.07 -13.59
CA LYS A 213 3.53 -3.39 -14.05
C LYS A 213 3.56 -3.28 -15.57
N ASP A 214 4.66 -2.81 -16.12
CA ASP A 214 4.92 -2.66 -17.57
C ASP A 214 4.93 -3.93 -18.41
N THR A 215 5.18 -5.10 -17.81
CA THR A 215 5.35 -6.39 -18.51
C THR A 215 4.31 -6.67 -19.62
N PRO A 216 3.01 -6.33 -19.49
CA PRO A 216 2.02 -6.51 -20.56
C PRO A 216 2.25 -5.65 -21.81
N PHE A 217 3.09 -4.62 -21.73
CA PHE A 217 3.35 -3.64 -22.79
C PHE A 217 4.83 -3.28 -22.96
N GLU A 218 5.73 -4.17 -22.51
CA GLU A 218 7.18 -4.01 -22.63
C GLU A 218 7.58 -3.65 -24.07
N ASN A 219 8.43 -2.63 -24.24
CA ASN A 219 8.86 -2.08 -25.52
C ASN A 219 7.73 -1.52 -26.42
N SER A 220 6.58 -1.18 -25.85
CA SER A 220 5.44 -0.62 -26.59
C SER A 220 4.79 0.55 -25.85
N THR A 221 3.79 1.15 -26.49
CA THR A 221 2.91 2.14 -25.85
C THR A 221 1.63 1.44 -25.43
N TYR A 222 1.19 1.68 -24.20
CA TYR A 222 -0.05 1.16 -23.66
C TYR A 222 -0.99 2.27 -23.23
N THR A 223 -2.23 2.21 -23.71
CA THR A 223 -3.28 3.15 -23.35
C THR A 223 -4.16 2.55 -22.26
N PHE A 224 -4.08 3.10 -21.05
CA PHE A 224 -4.94 2.70 -19.95
C PHE A 224 -6.21 3.56 -19.94
N ASN A 225 -7.37 2.90 -20.03
CA ASN A 225 -8.67 3.54 -20.08
C ASN A 225 -9.35 3.54 -18.70
N LEU A 226 -9.84 4.71 -18.30
CA LEU A 226 -10.53 4.97 -17.04
C LEU A 226 -11.88 5.60 -17.32
N PHE A 227 -12.83 5.41 -16.41
CA PHE A 227 -14.00 6.26 -16.32
C PHE A 227 -14.44 6.46 -14.88
N ALA A 228 -15.07 7.60 -14.61
CA ALA A 228 -15.69 7.89 -13.33
C ALA A 228 -16.98 8.67 -13.57
N ASP A 229 -17.96 8.48 -12.69
CA ASP A 229 -19.17 9.30 -12.72
C ASP A 229 -18.86 10.68 -12.14
N SER A 230 -19.23 11.76 -12.84
CA SER A 230 -18.96 13.13 -12.39
C SER A 230 -20.07 13.70 -11.51
N TYR A 231 -21.14 12.94 -11.28
CA TYR A 231 -22.39 13.46 -10.71
C TYR A 231 -22.32 13.55 -9.18
N VAL A 232 -22.65 14.74 -8.65
CA VAL A 232 -22.96 14.94 -7.23
C VAL A 232 -24.43 15.25 -7.10
N TYR A 233 -25.11 14.42 -6.33
CA TYR A 233 -26.51 14.63 -6.02
C TYR A 233 -26.66 15.79 -5.03
N GLY A 234 -27.45 16.79 -5.39
CA GLY A 234 -27.98 17.78 -4.44
C GLY A 234 -27.15 19.04 -4.21
N ILE A 235 -26.23 19.41 -5.11
CA ILE A 235 -25.49 20.68 -5.03
C ILE A 235 -25.57 21.42 -6.37
N ASP A 236 -26.18 22.61 -6.35
CA ASP A 236 -26.22 23.53 -7.48
C ASP A 236 -24.91 24.37 -7.53
N ASN A 237 -24.51 24.89 -8.71
CA ASN A 237 -23.31 25.75 -8.89
C ASN A 237 -21.95 25.16 -8.47
N LEU A 238 -21.69 23.87 -8.73
CA LEU A 238 -20.37 23.27 -8.59
C LEU A 238 -19.59 23.23 -9.90
N GLN A 239 -18.38 23.80 -9.91
CA GLN A 239 -17.38 23.46 -10.92
C GLN A 239 -16.63 22.20 -10.50
N THR A 240 -16.54 21.23 -11.40
CA THR A 240 -15.84 19.96 -11.16
C THR A 240 -14.57 19.90 -12.01
N GLU A 241 -13.41 19.85 -11.37
CA GLU A 241 -12.13 19.55 -12.03
C GLU A 241 -11.80 18.07 -11.85
N VAL A 242 -11.22 17.47 -12.89
CA VAL A 242 -10.72 16.10 -12.84
C VAL A 242 -9.21 16.14 -12.90
N ILE A 243 -8.57 15.62 -11.87
CA ILE A 243 -7.12 15.55 -11.79
C ILE A 243 -6.73 14.10 -12.04
N ILE A 244 -5.83 13.89 -12.99
CA ILE A 244 -5.31 12.55 -13.27
C ILE A 244 -3.83 12.55 -12.92
N SER A 245 -3.46 11.56 -12.11
CA SER A 245 -2.13 11.44 -11.56
C SER A 245 -1.51 10.12 -12.00
N LEU A 246 -0.31 10.22 -12.55
CA LEU A 246 0.56 9.10 -12.84
C LEU A 246 1.69 9.09 -11.82
N LYS A 247 1.81 7.99 -11.10
CA LYS A 247 2.90 7.71 -10.19
C LYS A 247 3.82 6.66 -10.81
N SER A 248 5.12 6.85 -10.64
CA SER A 248 6.11 5.80 -10.77
C SER A 248 6.53 5.36 -9.37
N TYR A 249 6.59 4.06 -9.16
CA TYR A 249 7.00 3.44 -7.90
C TYR A 249 8.33 2.72 -8.06
N ASN A 250 9.16 2.77 -7.04
CA ASN A 250 10.25 1.81 -6.94
C ASN A 250 9.68 0.42 -6.60
N TYR A 251 10.44 -0.63 -6.89
CA TYR A 251 10.01 -2.01 -6.66
C TYR A 251 9.52 -2.26 -5.22
N ASP A 252 10.26 -1.78 -4.22
CA ASP A 252 9.91 -1.99 -2.81
C ASP A 252 8.54 -1.41 -2.46
N TYR A 253 8.27 -0.18 -2.90
CA TYR A 253 7.02 0.46 -2.59
C TYR A 253 5.85 -0.20 -3.33
N TYR A 254 6.06 -0.58 -4.60
CA TYR A 254 5.06 -1.32 -5.37
C TYR A 254 4.67 -2.66 -4.70
N GLN A 255 5.66 -3.45 -4.29
CA GLN A 255 5.42 -4.71 -3.57
C GLN A 255 4.74 -4.50 -2.21
N TYR A 256 5.08 -3.43 -1.51
CA TYR A 256 4.40 -3.04 -0.27
C TYR A 256 2.93 -2.72 -0.51
N LEU A 257 2.60 -1.95 -1.54
CA LEU A 257 1.21 -1.62 -1.87
C LEU A 257 0.38 -2.88 -2.19
N ILE A 258 0.93 -3.79 -3.00
CA ILE A 258 0.27 -5.05 -3.34
C ILE A 258 0.07 -5.94 -2.11
N SER A 259 1.15 -6.23 -1.38
CA SER A 259 1.09 -7.14 -0.23
C SER A 259 0.19 -6.60 0.89
N ARG A 260 0.19 -5.27 1.11
CA ARG A 260 -0.74 -4.61 2.05
C ARG A 260 -2.19 -4.73 1.58
N TYR A 261 -2.46 -4.54 0.30
CA TYR A 261 -3.81 -4.72 -0.26
C TYR A 261 -4.32 -6.15 -0.02
N VAL A 262 -3.50 -7.16 -0.35
CA VAL A 262 -3.89 -8.57 -0.13
C VAL A 262 -4.06 -8.88 1.36
N TYR A 263 -3.16 -8.41 2.22
CA TYR A 263 -3.29 -8.55 3.67
C TYR A 263 -4.62 -7.99 4.18
N ASN A 264 -4.99 -6.77 3.75
CA ASN A 264 -6.23 -6.12 4.17
C ASN A 264 -7.47 -6.88 3.68
N ASN A 265 -7.44 -7.42 2.46
CA ASN A 265 -8.56 -8.20 1.92
C ASN A 265 -8.70 -9.58 2.57
N ASN A 266 -7.59 -10.16 3.02
CA ASN A 266 -7.60 -11.44 3.75
C ASN A 266 -7.90 -11.24 5.25
N PHE A 267 -7.89 -10.00 5.75
CA PHE A 267 -8.10 -9.71 7.16
C PHE A 267 -9.48 -10.19 7.63
N GLY A 268 -9.49 -11.03 8.67
CA GLY A 268 -10.72 -11.59 9.23
C GLY A 268 -11.30 -12.77 8.45
N ASN A 269 -10.70 -13.19 7.33
CA ASN A 269 -11.11 -14.40 6.61
C ASN A 269 -10.42 -15.64 7.23
N PRO A 270 -11.17 -16.55 7.89
CA PRO A 270 -10.58 -17.70 8.60
C PRO A 270 -10.03 -18.79 7.66
N PHE A 271 -10.29 -18.68 6.35
CA PHE A 271 -9.81 -19.61 5.33
C PHE A 271 -8.75 -19.00 4.41
N ALA A 272 -8.43 -17.72 4.58
CA ALA A 272 -7.38 -17.08 3.80
C ALA A 272 -6.00 -17.45 4.35
N GLU A 273 -5.06 -17.73 3.45
CA GLU A 273 -3.67 -17.91 3.84
C GLU A 273 -3.10 -16.59 4.41
N PRO A 274 -2.33 -16.64 5.51
CA PRO A 274 -1.65 -15.46 6.03
C PRO A 274 -0.70 -14.87 4.98
N VAL A 275 -0.86 -13.58 4.71
CA VAL A 275 0.02 -12.86 3.79
C VAL A 275 0.98 -12.00 4.58
N GLN A 276 2.28 -12.21 4.35
CA GLN A 276 3.31 -11.35 4.89
C GLN A 276 3.33 -10.04 4.09
N VAL A 277 3.11 -8.91 4.79
CA VAL A 277 3.31 -7.58 4.20
C VAL A 277 4.79 -7.41 3.89
N TYR A 278 5.09 -6.86 2.70
CA TYR A 278 6.45 -6.63 2.22
C TYR A 278 7.28 -5.85 3.24
N ASN A 279 8.56 -6.23 3.37
CA ASN A 279 9.52 -5.62 4.27
C ASN A 279 10.87 -5.43 3.60
N ASN A 280 11.41 -4.22 3.64
CA ASN A 280 12.79 -3.91 3.21
C ASN A 280 13.64 -3.26 4.31
N ILE A 281 13.22 -3.39 5.58
CA ILE A 281 13.97 -2.89 6.73
C ILE A 281 14.85 -4.02 7.27
N GLU A 282 16.17 -3.84 7.21
CA GLU A 282 17.12 -4.73 7.85
C GLU A 282 17.06 -4.57 9.38
N ASN A 283 17.10 -5.69 10.11
CA ASN A 283 16.97 -5.75 11.58
C ASN A 283 15.65 -5.21 12.17
N GLY A 284 14.71 -4.78 11.33
CA GLY A 284 13.42 -4.22 11.73
C GLY A 284 12.26 -4.81 10.95
N PHE A 285 11.14 -4.09 10.97
CA PHE A 285 9.97 -4.34 10.12
C PHE A 285 9.52 -3.04 9.43
N GLY A 286 8.75 -3.17 8.36
CA GLY A 286 8.04 -2.07 7.71
C GLY A 286 8.61 -1.72 6.33
N ILE A 287 8.50 -0.47 5.94
CA ILE A 287 8.79 -0.03 4.58
C ILE A 287 9.58 1.27 4.56
N PHE A 288 10.62 1.29 3.73
CA PHE A 288 11.24 2.50 3.22
C PHE A 288 11.12 2.51 1.69
N GLY A 289 10.09 3.17 1.18
CA GLY A 289 9.72 3.16 -0.24
C GLY A 289 9.89 4.52 -0.90
N ALA A 290 9.95 4.55 -2.23
CA ALA A 290 10.07 5.79 -2.99
C ALA A 290 9.06 5.86 -4.14
N SER A 291 8.63 7.08 -4.44
CA SER A 291 7.75 7.37 -5.58
C SER A 291 8.16 8.65 -6.30
N PHE A 292 7.87 8.68 -7.58
CA PHE A 292 7.77 9.90 -8.36
C PHE A 292 6.30 10.10 -8.72
N THR A 293 5.77 11.31 -8.61
CA THR A 293 4.41 11.59 -9.05
C THR A 293 4.39 12.76 -10.02
N ALA A 294 3.84 12.52 -11.21
CA ALA A 294 3.42 13.55 -12.15
C ALA A 294 1.90 13.66 -12.09
N SER A 295 1.38 14.87 -11.93
CA SER A 295 -0.06 15.13 -11.94
C SER A 295 -0.35 16.27 -12.90
N ASP A 296 -1.39 16.10 -13.69
CA ASP A 296 -1.95 17.17 -14.51
C ASP A 296 -3.42 17.38 -14.15
N THR A 297 -3.87 18.62 -14.26
CA THR A 297 -5.23 19.04 -13.91
C THR A 297 -5.97 19.40 -15.18
N ILE A 298 -7.08 18.71 -15.45
CA ILE A 298 -7.99 19.09 -16.54
C ILE A 298 -9.28 19.63 -15.95
N ILE A 299 -9.61 20.84 -16.38
CA ILE A 299 -10.91 21.46 -16.13
C ILE A 299 -11.87 20.92 -17.19
N ILE A 300 -12.96 20.29 -16.74
CA ILE A 300 -14.01 19.81 -17.63
C ILE A 300 -15.22 20.72 -17.45
N ASP A 301 -15.44 21.59 -18.42
CA ASP A 301 -16.64 22.44 -18.50
C ASP A 301 -17.89 21.63 -18.90
#